data_AF-A0A924WT15-F1
#
_entry.id   AF-A0A924WT15-F1
#
_cell.length_a   1.000
_cell.length_b   1.000
_cell.length_c   1.000
_cell.angle_alpha   90.00
_cell.angle_beta   90.00
_cell.angle_gamma   90.00
#
_symmetry.space_group_name_H-M   'P 1'
#
loop_
_entity.id
_entity.type
_entity.pdbx_description
1 polymer ?
#
loop_
_entity_poly.entity_id
_entity_poly.type
_entity_poly.pdbx_seq_one_letter_code
_entity_poly.pdbx_strand_id
1 'polypeptide(L)'
;TAATAATIGVDDGAILSLQNSASLTSTNIPVTVQGATGRLLIGGNVDLGTGVLTSSLNSTNASVGGLMFSPAAASSMKSVIAGSGTVITGGAGVVTFEKPNTYTGHTFALGQLKILDSAGLGDIASGTTIGNAAGQLILPGGVNTAEGFKLLSKPTGAASISHILNQAGTNTIYGNIGLYADTGTVLQIQSDAGLLTLSGNISVEDTFSPTTVRPLFLRGAGSGLVTGGFSNGVGRTALSKFDAGTWTLAGASSYYGPTMVNGGELRVSAAHTPTGGSNSTLIVNSGSFAVGSTGDATYFTVSSPTSDVTVDGVLRISPSAVTDFSTAQRFTGTGTVNVTNGTVNSAQGARVGTLSLAGGAVMNIATNGGATGVTKVDSLAIDATSKLELMDNDLVVDYGLGTTVYAAVLANVKRGLPLLGFGGDGTGITSAEVIAQGAGGIGLNGTMLAVIDGATTGGQVTSLSGFAVPNPTTSVLVKYTWRGDANLDGVVNGSDYALADTGFSGGGTGWFYGDVNYDGTVNGSDYALIDTGFSSQTGPLPEPSMLGVLGLGAIGMLRRRRAVSRG
;
A
#
# COMPACT_ATOMS: atom_id res chain seq x y z
N THR A 1 -27.44 -35.88 57.59
CA THR A 1 -26.66 -34.62 57.60
C THR A 1 -25.99 -34.50 56.25
N ALA A 2 -26.50 -33.61 55.40
CA ALA A 2 -25.93 -33.37 54.07
C ALA A 2 -24.48 -32.90 54.26
N ALA A 3 -23.53 -33.63 53.67
CA ALA A 3 -22.15 -33.16 53.60
C ALA A 3 -22.16 -31.87 52.78
N THR A 4 -22.01 -30.73 53.46
CA THR A 4 -21.69 -29.47 52.80
C THR A 4 -20.42 -29.72 52.00
N ALA A 5 -20.50 -29.56 50.67
CA ALA A 5 -19.32 -29.61 49.83
C ALA A 5 -18.30 -28.61 50.42
N ALA A 6 -17.09 -29.08 50.72
CA ALA A 6 -16.03 -28.18 51.18
C ALA A 6 -15.82 -27.11 50.10
N THR A 7 -15.80 -25.84 50.49
CA THR A 7 -15.56 -24.70 49.60
C THR A 7 -14.43 -23.85 50.15
N ILE A 8 -13.56 -23.33 49.30
CA ILE A 8 -12.54 -22.34 49.70
C ILE A 8 -13.11 -20.95 49.42
N GLY A 9 -13.38 -20.16 50.47
CA GLY A 9 -13.92 -18.81 50.36
C GLY A 9 -12.84 -17.74 50.58
N VAL A 10 -12.85 -16.69 49.76
CA VAL A 10 -12.13 -15.42 50.01
C VAL A 10 -13.18 -14.33 50.15
N ASP A 11 -13.35 -13.83 51.37
CA ASP A 11 -14.37 -12.82 51.70
C ASP A 11 -13.97 -11.40 51.27
N ASP A 12 -14.90 -10.46 51.39
CA ASP A 12 -14.63 -9.06 51.05
C ASP A 12 -13.48 -8.50 51.90
N GLY A 13 -12.58 -7.76 51.26
CA GLY A 13 -11.38 -7.20 51.88
C GLY A 13 -10.27 -8.23 52.14
N ALA A 14 -10.50 -9.53 51.94
CA ALA A 14 -9.49 -10.55 52.09
C ALA A 14 -8.65 -10.73 50.81
N ILE A 15 -7.36 -11.02 51.01
CA ILE A 15 -6.44 -11.37 49.92
C ILE A 15 -5.89 -12.77 50.20
N LEU A 16 -6.18 -13.71 49.31
CA LEU A 16 -5.47 -14.99 49.28
C LEU A 16 -4.39 -14.91 48.20
N SER A 17 -3.13 -15.11 48.58
CA SER A 17 -1.98 -14.98 47.68
C SER A 17 -1.19 -16.29 47.62
N LEU A 18 -1.13 -16.88 46.43
CA LEU A 18 -0.38 -18.09 46.12
C LEU A 18 0.87 -17.69 45.31
N GLN A 19 1.94 -17.26 45.99
CA GLN A 19 3.15 -16.74 45.34
C GLN A 19 4.14 -17.83 44.93
N ASN A 20 5.19 -17.46 44.19
CA ASN A 20 6.35 -18.30 43.84
C ASN A 20 6.00 -19.63 43.13
N SER A 21 5.14 -19.56 42.10
CA SER A 21 4.70 -20.74 41.32
C SER A 21 3.84 -21.75 42.09
N ALA A 22 3.36 -21.39 43.29
CA ALA A 22 2.44 -22.22 44.05
C ALA A 22 1.17 -22.51 43.22
N SER A 23 0.87 -23.80 43.06
CA SER A 23 -0.29 -24.26 42.31
C SER A 23 -1.47 -24.52 43.25
N LEU A 24 -2.67 -24.12 42.83
CA LEU A 24 -3.91 -24.46 43.52
C LEU A 24 -4.44 -25.76 42.92
N THR A 25 -4.37 -26.84 43.69
CA THR A 25 -4.90 -28.15 43.25
C THR A 25 -5.93 -28.65 44.24
N SER A 26 -7.08 -29.09 43.73
CA SER A 26 -8.12 -29.72 44.53
C SER A 26 -8.88 -30.74 43.69
N THR A 27 -9.44 -31.78 44.31
CA THR A 27 -10.37 -32.70 43.63
C THR A 27 -11.79 -32.23 43.92
N ASN A 28 -12.38 -31.48 42.98
CA ASN A 28 -13.78 -31.08 42.95
C ASN A 28 -14.22 -30.12 44.07
N ILE A 29 -13.29 -29.38 44.68
CA ILE A 29 -13.61 -28.34 45.67
C ILE A 29 -13.69 -26.98 44.95
N PRO A 30 -14.87 -26.33 44.91
CA PRO A 30 -14.99 -25.01 44.31
C PRO A 30 -14.29 -23.95 45.17
N VAL A 31 -13.82 -22.90 44.50
CA VAL A 31 -13.17 -21.74 45.11
C VAL A 31 -14.01 -20.52 44.77
N THR A 32 -14.41 -19.74 45.77
CA THR A 32 -15.24 -18.55 45.58
C THR A 32 -14.56 -17.32 46.17
N VAL A 33 -14.41 -16.28 45.36
CA VAL A 33 -13.98 -14.94 45.78
C VAL A 33 -15.19 -14.02 45.78
N GLN A 34 -15.47 -13.37 46.91
CA GLN A 34 -16.65 -12.54 47.13
C GLN A 34 -16.29 -11.13 47.58
N GLY A 35 -17.24 -10.20 47.43
CA GLY A 35 -17.09 -8.82 47.90
C GLY A 35 -16.50 -7.86 46.87
N ALA A 36 -16.50 -6.56 47.16
CA ALA A 36 -16.01 -5.54 46.23
C ALA A 36 -14.47 -5.52 46.10
N THR A 37 -13.77 -6.01 47.11
CA THR A 37 -12.31 -5.90 47.28
C THR A 37 -11.61 -7.22 47.56
N GLY A 38 -12.35 -8.34 47.58
CA GLY A 38 -11.77 -9.69 47.68
C GLY A 38 -10.87 -10.00 46.48
N ARG A 39 -9.68 -10.57 46.75
CA ARG A 39 -8.68 -10.88 45.71
C ARG A 39 -8.07 -12.26 45.88
N LEU A 40 -7.92 -12.96 44.77
CA LEU A 40 -7.12 -14.17 44.67
C LEU A 40 -5.95 -13.93 43.71
N LEU A 41 -4.73 -14.00 44.25
CA LEU A 41 -3.49 -13.88 43.48
C LEU A 41 -2.90 -15.27 43.26
N ILE A 42 -2.63 -15.61 42.00
CA ILE A 42 -2.25 -16.95 41.57
C ILE A 42 -0.92 -16.85 40.82
N GLY A 43 0.12 -17.47 41.39
CA GLY A 43 1.46 -17.53 40.82
C GLY A 43 1.78 -18.81 40.06
N GLY A 44 0.96 -19.86 40.16
CA GLY A 44 1.17 -21.18 39.54
C GLY A 44 -0.06 -21.73 38.80
N ASN A 45 -0.15 -23.05 38.66
CA ASN A 45 -1.26 -23.73 37.97
C ASN A 45 -2.52 -23.76 38.84
N VAL A 46 -3.69 -23.85 38.22
CA VAL A 46 -4.95 -24.15 38.92
C VAL A 46 -5.64 -25.34 38.28
N ASP A 47 -5.88 -26.36 39.09
CA ASP A 47 -6.58 -27.59 38.70
C ASP A 47 -7.49 -28.05 39.85
N LEU A 48 -8.77 -27.72 39.75
CA LEU A 48 -9.81 -28.03 40.73
C LEU A 48 -10.65 -29.27 40.32
N GLY A 49 -10.22 -30.04 39.31
CA GLY A 49 -11.04 -31.11 38.73
C GLY A 49 -12.34 -30.56 38.14
N THR A 50 -13.50 -31.06 38.61
CA THR A 50 -14.82 -30.51 38.25
C THR A 50 -15.20 -29.26 39.03
N GLY A 51 -14.36 -28.83 39.99
CA GLY A 51 -14.55 -27.59 40.73
C GLY A 51 -14.40 -26.36 39.83
N VAL A 52 -15.21 -25.34 40.10
CA VAL A 52 -15.20 -24.06 39.38
C VAL A 52 -14.52 -23.00 40.24
N LEU A 53 -13.73 -22.13 39.60
CA LEU A 53 -13.20 -20.92 40.22
C LEU A 53 -14.16 -19.77 39.95
N THR A 54 -14.92 -19.36 40.97
CA THR A 54 -15.95 -18.32 40.84
C THR A 54 -15.50 -17.03 41.50
N SER A 55 -15.60 -15.91 40.80
CA SER A 55 -15.45 -14.57 41.40
C SER A 55 -16.72 -13.75 41.21
N SER A 56 -17.30 -13.26 42.31
CA SER A 56 -18.54 -12.47 42.31
C SER A 56 -18.26 -11.10 42.92
N LEU A 57 -18.16 -10.07 42.07
CA LEU A 57 -17.93 -8.69 42.50
C LEU A 57 -19.22 -7.85 42.31
N ASN A 58 -19.50 -6.96 43.27
CA ASN A 58 -20.57 -5.94 43.22
C ASN A 58 -19.97 -4.51 43.21
N SER A 59 -18.89 -4.30 42.44
CA SER A 59 -18.18 -3.03 42.38
C SER A 59 -17.95 -2.59 40.95
N THR A 60 -18.24 -1.31 40.68
CA THR A 60 -18.00 -0.63 39.40
C THR A 60 -16.53 -0.26 39.17
N ASN A 61 -15.62 -0.54 40.12
CA ASN A 61 -14.21 -0.14 40.04
C ASN A 61 -13.29 -1.33 39.71
N ALA A 62 -12.83 -1.37 38.44
CA ALA A 62 -12.23 -2.54 37.78
C ALA A 62 -10.79 -2.93 38.19
N SER A 63 -10.14 -2.20 39.12
CA SER A 63 -8.71 -2.38 39.45
C SER A 63 -8.40 -2.97 40.83
N VAL A 64 -9.41 -3.25 41.66
CA VAL A 64 -9.19 -3.55 43.10
C VAL A 64 -9.81 -4.88 43.57
N GLY A 65 -10.68 -5.53 42.77
CA GLY A 65 -11.26 -6.84 43.06
C GLY A 65 -11.17 -7.77 41.85
N GLY A 66 -10.97 -9.08 42.08
CA GLY A 66 -10.96 -10.08 41.00
C GLY A 66 -9.89 -11.18 41.12
N LEU A 67 -9.72 -11.92 40.02
CA LEU A 67 -8.72 -12.98 39.87
C LEU A 67 -7.48 -12.42 39.20
N MET A 68 -6.31 -12.59 39.83
CA MET A 68 -5.04 -12.11 39.29
C MET A 68 -4.06 -13.25 39.08
N PHE A 69 -3.69 -13.48 37.84
CA PHE A 69 -2.66 -14.44 37.44
C PHE A 69 -1.36 -13.68 37.18
N SER A 70 -0.31 -13.96 37.94
CA SER A 70 1.00 -13.31 37.75
C SER A 70 2.14 -14.31 37.94
N PRO A 71 2.20 -15.38 37.13
CA PRO A 71 3.19 -16.41 37.30
C PRO A 71 4.57 -15.96 36.80
N ALA A 72 5.63 -16.51 37.41
CA ALA A 72 7.01 -16.28 36.98
C ALA A 72 7.40 -17.19 35.79
N ALA A 73 6.72 -18.31 35.62
CA ALA A 73 6.88 -19.29 34.53
C ALA A 73 5.53 -19.59 33.88
N ALA A 74 5.50 -20.34 32.78
CA ALA A 74 4.24 -20.73 32.15
C ALA A 74 3.32 -21.44 33.16
N SER A 75 2.04 -21.06 33.16
CA SER A 75 1.01 -21.66 34.01
C SER A 75 -0.27 -21.97 33.23
N SER A 76 -1.06 -22.90 33.74
CA SER A 76 -2.33 -23.32 33.15
C SER A 76 -3.48 -23.22 34.16
N MET A 77 -4.61 -22.70 33.66
CA MET A 77 -5.93 -22.77 34.25
C MET A 77 -6.71 -23.89 33.59
N LYS A 78 -6.76 -25.03 34.29
CA LYS A 78 -7.41 -26.26 33.81
C LYS A 78 -8.88 -26.34 34.20
N SER A 79 -9.31 -25.48 35.12
CA SER A 79 -10.68 -25.36 35.60
C SER A 79 -11.38 -24.16 34.97
N VAL A 80 -12.72 -24.25 34.92
CA VAL A 80 -13.59 -23.17 34.44
C VAL A 80 -13.53 -21.98 35.41
N ILE A 81 -13.44 -20.78 34.85
CA ILE A 81 -13.61 -19.50 35.55
C ILE A 81 -15.04 -19.00 35.31
N ALA A 82 -15.74 -18.60 36.38
CA ALA A 82 -17.11 -18.12 36.33
C ALA A 82 -17.36 -16.90 37.23
N GLY A 83 -18.53 -16.28 37.09
CA GLY A 83 -18.98 -15.15 37.90
C GLY A 83 -18.75 -13.78 37.24
N SER A 84 -18.95 -12.70 37.99
CA SER A 84 -18.93 -11.33 37.44
C SER A 84 -17.59 -10.61 37.60
N GLY A 85 -16.61 -11.24 38.27
CA GLY A 85 -15.36 -10.55 38.63
C GLY A 85 -14.40 -10.34 37.47
N THR A 86 -13.57 -9.30 37.60
CA THR A 86 -12.46 -9.02 36.66
C THR A 86 -11.42 -10.14 36.67
N VAL A 87 -10.87 -10.44 35.50
CA VAL A 87 -9.73 -11.34 35.32
C VAL A 87 -8.53 -10.54 34.85
N ILE A 88 -7.41 -10.63 35.55
CA ILE A 88 -6.17 -9.92 35.21
C ILE A 88 -5.06 -10.94 35.03
N THR A 89 -4.37 -10.90 33.90
CA THR A 89 -3.13 -11.66 33.68
C THR A 89 -1.94 -10.70 33.63
N GLY A 90 -0.82 -11.14 34.19
CA GLY A 90 0.43 -10.42 34.31
C GLY A 90 1.57 -11.41 34.53
N GLY A 91 2.68 -10.93 35.10
CA GLY A 91 3.87 -11.75 35.28
C GLY A 91 4.64 -11.99 33.97
N ALA A 92 5.76 -12.72 34.08
CA ALA A 92 6.63 -13.02 32.95
C ALA A 92 6.24 -14.31 32.21
N GLY A 93 5.49 -15.20 32.87
CA GLY A 93 5.03 -16.45 32.29
C GLY A 93 3.77 -16.31 31.44
N VAL A 94 3.59 -17.25 30.50
CA VAL A 94 2.32 -17.39 29.76
C VAL A 94 1.27 -18.03 30.65
N VAL A 95 0.13 -17.36 30.84
CA VAL A 95 -1.05 -17.93 31.48
C VAL A 95 -1.92 -18.58 30.41
N THR A 96 -2.23 -19.88 30.54
CA THR A 96 -3.05 -20.62 29.56
C THR A 96 -4.42 -20.93 30.14
N PHE A 97 -5.49 -20.49 29.47
CA PHE A 97 -6.87 -20.91 29.77
C PHE A 97 -7.22 -22.11 28.88
N GLU A 98 -7.39 -23.28 29.51
CA GLU A 98 -7.60 -24.55 28.79
C GLU A 98 -9.07 -24.90 28.59
N LYS A 99 -9.98 -24.20 29.27
CA LYS A 99 -11.42 -24.48 29.26
C LYS A 99 -12.23 -23.30 28.72
N PRO A 100 -13.44 -23.56 28.18
CA PRO A 100 -14.43 -22.51 28.00
C PRO A 100 -14.78 -21.92 29.38
N ASN A 101 -14.73 -20.61 29.47
CA ASN A 101 -15.04 -19.85 30.68
C ASN A 101 -16.41 -19.19 30.54
N THR A 102 -17.03 -18.86 31.67
CA THR A 102 -18.39 -18.28 31.71
C THR A 102 -18.46 -17.04 32.61
N TYR A 103 -17.32 -16.41 32.89
CA TYR A 103 -17.32 -15.16 33.65
C TYR A 103 -17.78 -14.00 32.76
N THR A 104 -18.42 -13.00 33.36
CA THR A 104 -18.95 -11.82 32.65
C THR A 104 -18.12 -10.55 32.91
N GLY A 105 -17.14 -10.62 33.79
CA GLY A 105 -16.26 -9.50 34.11
C GLY A 105 -15.24 -9.23 33.01
N HIS A 106 -14.65 -8.04 33.04
CA HIS A 106 -13.63 -7.62 32.07
C HIS A 106 -12.34 -8.43 32.20
N THR A 107 -11.66 -8.67 31.07
CA THR A 107 -10.33 -9.27 31.07
C THR A 107 -9.25 -8.23 30.79
N PHE A 108 -8.24 -8.13 31.66
CA PHE A 108 -7.02 -7.35 31.41
C PHE A 108 -5.83 -8.27 31.14
N ALA A 109 -5.39 -8.34 29.90
CA ALA A 109 -4.17 -9.05 29.50
C ALA A 109 -2.95 -8.11 29.57
N LEU A 110 -2.37 -7.98 30.77
CA LEU A 110 -1.18 -7.16 31.04
C LEU A 110 0.13 -7.95 30.92
N GLY A 111 0.03 -9.28 30.88
CA GLY A 111 1.07 -10.24 30.50
C GLY A 111 0.60 -11.14 29.35
N GLN A 112 1.31 -12.23 29.09
CA GLN A 112 0.95 -13.15 28.01
C GLN A 112 -0.18 -14.10 28.44
N LEU A 113 -1.29 -14.07 27.71
CA LEU A 113 -2.47 -14.91 27.91
C LEU A 113 -2.68 -15.77 26.67
N LYS A 114 -2.72 -17.08 26.83
CA LYS A 114 -3.08 -18.06 25.80
C LYS A 114 -4.46 -18.62 26.08
N ILE A 115 -5.33 -18.69 25.07
CA ILE A 115 -6.63 -19.35 25.18
C ILE A 115 -6.67 -20.55 24.23
N LEU A 116 -7.23 -21.67 24.68
CA LEU A 116 -7.38 -22.89 23.86
C LEU A 116 -8.80 -23.06 23.31
N ASP A 117 -9.75 -22.27 23.81
CA ASP A 117 -11.18 -22.38 23.48
C ASP A 117 -11.75 -21.02 23.07
N SER A 118 -12.74 -21.02 22.17
CA SER A 118 -13.46 -19.85 21.69
C SER A 118 -14.12 -19.02 22.79
N ALA A 119 -14.58 -19.67 23.86
CA ALA A 119 -15.15 -19.04 25.06
C ALA A 119 -14.12 -18.90 26.19
N GLY A 120 -12.82 -19.01 25.89
CA GLY A 120 -11.76 -18.92 26.88
C GLY A 120 -11.73 -17.58 27.64
N LEU A 121 -12.31 -16.51 27.09
CA LEU A 121 -12.35 -15.18 27.72
C LEU A 121 -13.68 -14.85 28.41
N GLY A 122 -14.56 -15.84 28.58
CA GLY A 122 -15.85 -15.65 29.22
C GLY A 122 -16.93 -15.12 28.26
N ASP A 123 -17.89 -14.40 28.81
CA ASP A 123 -18.93 -13.68 28.08
C ASP A 123 -18.37 -12.39 27.45
N ILE A 124 -18.97 -11.98 26.34
CA ILE A 124 -18.46 -10.92 25.47
C ILE A 124 -18.83 -9.51 25.92
N ALA A 125 -19.73 -9.36 26.91
CA ALA A 125 -20.31 -8.06 27.27
C ALA A 125 -19.28 -7.04 27.76
N SER A 126 -18.26 -7.50 28.51
CA SER A 126 -17.26 -6.61 29.12
C SER A 126 -16.03 -6.40 28.24
N GLY A 127 -15.73 -7.30 27.30
CA GLY A 127 -14.56 -7.19 26.43
C GLY A 127 -13.23 -7.47 27.13
N THR A 128 -12.16 -7.43 26.32
CA THR A 128 -10.79 -7.69 26.77
C THR A 128 -9.86 -6.54 26.41
N THR A 129 -9.16 -5.99 27.41
CA THR A 129 -8.09 -5.00 27.19
C THR A 129 -6.73 -5.69 27.15
N ILE A 130 -5.99 -5.46 26.07
CA ILE A 130 -4.60 -5.89 25.91
C ILE A 130 -3.72 -4.64 25.91
N GLY A 131 -2.80 -4.55 26.87
CA GLY A 131 -1.95 -3.38 27.05
C GLY A 131 -0.66 -3.70 27.79
N ASN A 132 0.05 -2.66 28.24
CA ASN A 132 1.41 -2.79 28.81
C ASN A 132 2.43 -3.35 27.78
N ALA A 133 3.73 -3.24 28.08
CA ALA A 133 4.79 -3.74 27.20
C ALA A 133 4.70 -5.26 26.96
N ALA A 134 4.27 -6.03 27.96
CA ALA A 134 4.23 -7.49 27.92
C ALA A 134 2.86 -8.11 27.56
N GLY A 135 1.78 -7.32 27.51
CA GLY A 135 0.43 -7.86 27.29
C GLY A 135 0.27 -8.44 25.90
N GLN A 136 -0.22 -9.68 25.81
CA GLN A 136 -0.44 -10.37 24.55
C GLN A 136 -1.52 -11.43 24.70
N LEU A 137 -2.40 -11.53 23.71
CA LEU A 137 -3.25 -12.69 23.49
C LEU A 137 -2.57 -13.64 22.49
N ILE A 138 -2.44 -14.90 22.86
CA ILE A 138 -1.85 -15.96 22.04
C ILE A 138 -2.95 -16.95 21.62
N LEU A 139 -3.11 -17.13 20.31
CA LEU A 139 -4.05 -18.04 19.69
C LEU A 139 -3.26 -19.20 19.05
N PRO A 140 -3.28 -20.42 19.62
CA PRO A 140 -2.45 -21.53 19.16
C PRO A 140 -2.99 -22.26 17.94
N GLY A 141 -4.25 -22.03 17.54
CA GLY A 141 -4.93 -22.72 16.44
C GLY A 141 -6.35 -23.17 16.83
N GLY A 142 -7.32 -22.99 15.92
CA GLY A 142 -8.69 -23.46 16.10
C GLY A 142 -9.57 -22.60 17.00
N VAL A 143 -9.11 -21.42 17.42
CA VAL A 143 -9.85 -20.50 18.30
C VAL A 143 -10.66 -19.51 17.45
N ASN A 144 -11.97 -19.50 17.65
CA ASN A 144 -12.90 -18.63 16.93
C ASN A 144 -13.73 -17.83 17.95
N THR A 145 -13.20 -16.70 18.43
CA THR A 145 -13.78 -15.96 19.55
C THR A 145 -14.66 -14.80 19.06
N ALA A 146 -15.79 -14.58 19.74
CA ALA A 146 -16.67 -13.43 19.53
C ALA A 146 -16.25 -12.20 20.34
N GLU A 147 -15.22 -12.33 21.17
CA GLU A 147 -14.71 -11.30 22.06
C GLU A 147 -14.26 -10.05 21.30
N GLY A 148 -14.66 -8.88 21.80
CA GLY A 148 -14.13 -7.59 21.36
C GLY A 148 -12.85 -7.21 22.12
N PHE A 149 -11.89 -6.62 21.43
CA PHE A 149 -10.59 -6.29 22.00
C PHE A 149 -10.31 -4.79 22.01
N LYS A 150 -9.76 -4.31 23.12
CA LYS A 150 -9.18 -2.98 23.28
C LYS A 150 -7.66 -3.08 23.30
N LEU A 151 -6.99 -2.51 22.29
CA LEU A 151 -5.53 -2.51 22.19
C LEU A 151 -4.97 -1.16 22.66
N LEU A 152 -4.22 -1.18 23.76
CA LEU A 152 -3.52 0.00 24.28
C LEU A 152 -2.12 0.11 23.67
N SER A 153 -1.84 1.21 22.97
CA SER A 153 -0.57 1.39 22.26
C SER A 153 0.67 1.28 23.17
N LYS A 154 1.64 0.44 22.77
CA LYS A 154 2.85 0.10 23.54
C LYS A 154 4.02 1.07 23.29
N PRO A 155 5.01 1.15 24.21
CA PRO A 155 6.26 1.90 24.05
C PRO A 155 6.97 1.65 22.71
N THR A 156 7.59 2.69 22.15
CA THR A 156 8.48 2.57 20.99
C THR A 156 9.65 1.65 21.35
N GLY A 157 9.91 0.61 20.54
CA GLY A 157 10.91 -0.43 20.84
C GLY A 157 10.33 -1.73 21.43
N ALA A 158 9.08 -1.74 21.90
CA ALA A 158 8.35 -2.96 22.27
C ALA A 158 7.87 -3.78 21.05
N ALA A 159 8.44 -3.55 19.87
CA ALA A 159 8.06 -4.17 18.58
C ALA A 159 8.20 -5.71 18.55
N SER A 160 8.71 -6.32 19.63
CA SER A 160 8.89 -7.76 19.76
C SER A 160 7.63 -8.51 20.19
N ILE A 161 6.68 -7.88 20.89
CA ILE A 161 5.48 -8.58 21.39
C ILE A 161 4.22 -7.92 20.82
N SER A 162 3.55 -8.63 19.91
CA SER A 162 2.25 -8.21 19.38
C SER A 162 1.18 -8.14 20.48
N HIS A 163 0.09 -7.44 20.21
CA HIS A 163 -1.08 -7.51 21.09
C HIS A 163 -1.81 -8.83 20.89
N ILE A 164 -1.95 -9.24 19.64
CA ILE A 164 -2.57 -10.50 19.26
C ILE A 164 -1.55 -11.28 18.43
N LEU A 165 -1.32 -12.53 18.82
CA LEU A 165 -0.45 -13.48 18.14
C LEU A 165 -1.28 -14.68 17.70
N ASN A 166 -1.46 -14.84 16.40
CA ASN A 166 -1.80 -16.12 15.82
C ASN A 166 -0.53 -16.96 15.70
N GLN A 167 -0.35 -17.90 16.62
CA GLN A 167 0.85 -18.73 16.71
C GLN A 167 0.84 -19.82 15.63
N ALA A 168 -0.31 -20.44 15.36
CA ALA A 168 -0.48 -21.47 14.33
C ALA A 168 -1.96 -21.70 13.98
N GLY A 169 -2.18 -22.47 12.91
CA GLY A 169 -3.53 -22.89 12.49
C GLY A 169 -4.42 -21.73 12.02
N THR A 170 -5.71 -22.00 11.94
CA THR A 170 -6.71 -20.97 11.60
C THR A 170 -7.39 -20.49 12.87
N ASN A 171 -7.42 -19.18 13.07
CA ASN A 171 -8.13 -18.54 14.17
C ASN A 171 -8.96 -17.37 13.64
N THR A 172 -10.09 -17.09 14.29
CA THR A 172 -11.00 -16.00 13.90
C THR A 172 -11.37 -15.16 15.11
N ILE A 173 -11.35 -13.84 14.93
CA ILE A 173 -11.87 -12.86 15.89
C ILE A 173 -13.09 -12.21 15.22
N TYR A 174 -14.28 -12.42 15.79
CA TYR A 174 -15.52 -11.81 15.30
C TYR A 174 -15.82 -10.45 15.94
N GLY A 175 -15.35 -10.23 17.16
CA GLY A 175 -15.55 -8.96 17.85
C GLY A 175 -14.71 -7.84 17.24
N ASN A 176 -15.15 -6.60 17.45
CA ASN A 176 -14.44 -5.42 17.00
C ASN A 176 -13.11 -5.25 17.77
N ILE A 177 -12.13 -4.62 17.11
CA ILE A 177 -10.84 -4.30 17.70
C ILE A 177 -10.70 -2.78 17.75
N GLY A 178 -10.80 -2.23 18.96
CA GLY A 178 -10.57 -0.82 19.23
C GLY A 178 -9.09 -0.52 19.47
N LEU A 179 -8.57 0.51 18.83
CA LEU A 179 -7.21 1.01 18.97
C LEU A 179 -7.20 2.26 19.86
N TYR A 180 -6.42 2.24 20.94
CA TYR A 180 -6.40 3.29 21.98
C TYR A 180 -4.99 3.78 22.28
N ALA A 181 -4.90 5.02 22.75
CA ALA A 181 -3.64 5.60 23.18
C ALA A 181 -3.27 5.12 24.58
N ASP A 182 -1.97 4.99 24.80
CA ASP A 182 -1.34 4.74 26.09
C ASP A 182 0.14 5.20 26.00
N THR A 183 1.02 4.64 26.82
CA THR A 183 2.43 5.04 27.02
C THR A 183 3.36 5.06 25.78
N GLY A 184 2.97 4.53 24.62
CA GLY A 184 3.79 4.63 23.40
C GLY A 184 3.00 4.59 22.10
N THR A 185 3.61 4.40 20.93
CA THR A 185 2.94 4.56 19.63
C THR A 185 2.65 3.25 18.88
N VAL A 186 3.06 2.11 19.43
CA VAL A 186 3.06 0.83 18.70
C VAL A 186 1.74 0.09 18.92
N LEU A 187 1.05 -0.21 17.82
CA LEU A 187 -0.07 -1.16 17.76
C LEU A 187 0.34 -2.29 16.81
N GLN A 188 0.12 -3.55 17.20
CA GLN A 188 0.66 -4.67 16.43
C GLN A 188 -0.21 -5.92 16.55
N ILE A 189 -0.52 -6.52 15.40
CA ILE A 189 -1.17 -7.83 15.27
C ILE A 189 -0.26 -8.71 14.40
N GLN A 190 -0.08 -9.96 14.81
CA GLN A 190 0.90 -10.86 14.21
C GLN A 190 0.29 -12.23 13.92
N SER A 191 0.61 -12.78 12.75
CA SER A 191 0.25 -14.13 12.35
C SER A 191 1.50 -14.88 11.89
N ASP A 192 1.99 -15.80 12.73
CA ASP A 192 3.25 -16.51 12.48
C ASP A 192 3.07 -17.73 11.57
N ALA A 193 1.95 -18.44 11.71
CA ALA A 193 1.62 -19.58 10.85
C ALA A 193 0.09 -19.75 10.71
N GLY A 194 -0.34 -20.30 9.57
CA GLY A 194 -1.76 -20.46 9.26
C GLY A 194 -2.46 -19.14 8.93
N LEU A 195 -3.72 -18.97 9.36
CA LEU A 195 -4.56 -17.83 9.00
C LEU A 195 -5.20 -17.20 10.24
N LEU A 196 -4.97 -15.90 10.45
CA LEU A 196 -5.72 -15.08 11.39
C LEU A 196 -6.79 -14.27 10.64
N THR A 197 -8.06 -14.53 10.92
CA THR A 197 -9.17 -13.75 10.35
C THR A 197 -9.69 -12.74 11.37
N LEU A 198 -9.68 -11.47 11.02
CA LEU A 198 -10.24 -10.36 11.78
C LEU A 198 -11.55 -9.94 11.12
N SER A 199 -12.67 -10.44 11.65
CA SER A 199 -14.00 -10.22 11.06
C SER A 199 -14.69 -8.97 11.58
N GLY A 200 -14.45 -8.62 12.84
CA GLY A 200 -14.91 -7.35 13.40
C GLY A 200 -14.13 -6.16 12.83
N ASN A 201 -14.73 -4.98 12.94
CA ASN A 201 -14.12 -3.74 12.47
C ASN A 201 -12.89 -3.42 13.32
N ILE A 202 -11.87 -2.82 12.69
CA ILE A 202 -10.72 -2.27 13.40
C ILE A 202 -10.84 -0.75 13.37
N SER A 203 -11.05 -0.13 14.52
CA SER A 203 -11.34 1.30 14.62
C SER A 203 -10.44 1.98 15.64
N VAL A 204 -10.07 3.23 15.35
CA VAL A 204 -9.46 4.10 16.35
C VAL A 204 -10.57 4.69 17.23
N GLU A 205 -10.58 4.31 18.50
CA GLU A 205 -11.64 4.63 19.46
C GLU A 205 -11.24 5.69 20.49
N ASP A 206 -9.99 6.15 20.43
CA ASP A 206 -9.48 7.23 21.26
C ASP A 206 -9.13 8.46 20.41
N THR A 207 -9.40 9.65 20.92
CA THR A 207 -9.02 10.89 20.24
C THR A 207 -7.51 11.03 20.36
N PHE A 208 -6.77 10.44 19.43
CA PHE A 208 -5.34 10.69 19.31
C PHE A 208 -5.12 12.20 19.18
N SER A 209 -4.02 12.70 19.76
CA SER A 209 -3.54 14.06 19.45
C SER A 209 -3.63 14.28 17.93
N PRO A 210 -4.13 15.44 17.46
CA PRO A 210 -4.26 15.70 16.03
C PRO A 210 -2.92 15.61 15.30
N THR A 211 -1.78 15.59 16.00
CA THR A 211 -0.44 15.50 15.42
C THR A 211 0.19 14.10 15.44
N THR A 212 -0.31 13.17 16.26
CA THR A 212 0.35 11.88 16.47
C THR A 212 -0.34 10.77 15.69
N VAL A 213 0.31 10.29 14.63
CA VAL A 213 -0.12 9.10 13.89
C VAL A 213 0.40 7.86 14.61
N ARG A 214 -0.49 6.92 14.95
CA ARG A 214 -0.12 5.62 15.56
C ARG A 214 -0.29 4.53 14.51
N PRO A 215 0.79 4.02 13.91
CA PRO A 215 0.67 2.99 12.88
C PRO A 215 0.23 1.66 13.50
N LEU A 216 -0.68 0.98 12.81
CA LEU A 216 -0.95 -0.44 13.05
C LEU A 216 0.03 -1.27 12.24
N PHE A 217 0.77 -2.13 12.95
CA PHE A 217 1.71 -3.07 12.37
C PHE A 217 1.05 -4.43 12.16
N LEU A 218 1.03 -4.86 10.90
CA LEU A 218 0.65 -6.21 10.49
C LEU A 218 1.93 -7.02 10.27
N ARG A 219 2.08 -8.12 11.01
CA ARG A 219 3.33 -8.87 11.13
C ARG A 219 3.16 -10.38 10.96
N GLY A 220 4.29 -11.07 10.91
CA GLY A 220 4.42 -12.52 10.93
C GLY A 220 4.57 -13.18 9.56
N ALA A 221 5.02 -14.44 9.55
CA ALA A 221 5.28 -15.23 8.35
C ALA A 221 4.02 -15.94 7.79
N GLY A 222 2.95 -16.00 8.57
CA GLY A 222 1.66 -16.59 8.20
C GLY A 222 0.76 -15.64 7.42
N SER A 223 -0.52 -16.01 7.33
CA SER A 223 -1.53 -15.22 6.65
C SER A 223 -2.42 -14.47 7.64
N GLY A 224 -2.81 -13.25 7.28
CA GLY A 224 -3.86 -12.49 7.94
C GLY A 224 -4.94 -12.07 6.95
N LEU A 225 -6.21 -12.07 7.37
CA LEU A 225 -7.35 -11.62 6.59
C LEU A 225 -8.18 -10.64 7.42
N VAL A 226 -8.41 -9.44 6.92
CA VAL A 226 -9.23 -8.41 7.56
C VAL A 226 -10.50 -8.23 6.75
N THR A 227 -11.66 -8.65 7.26
CA THR A 227 -12.96 -8.50 6.56
C THR A 227 -13.82 -7.37 7.15
N GLY A 228 -13.64 -6.99 8.42
CA GLY A 228 -14.34 -5.84 9.02
C GLY A 228 -13.84 -4.48 8.55
N GLY A 229 -12.65 -4.43 7.95
CA GLY A 229 -12.04 -3.20 7.45
C GLY A 229 -11.46 -2.30 8.54
N PHE A 230 -10.80 -1.21 8.12
CA PHE A 230 -10.22 -0.21 9.01
C PHE A 230 -11.01 1.10 9.01
N SER A 231 -11.18 1.71 10.19
CA SER A 231 -11.75 3.04 10.33
C SER A 231 -10.86 3.94 11.18
N ASN A 232 -10.63 5.17 10.71
CA ASN A 232 -10.02 6.22 11.52
C ASN A 232 -10.85 6.57 12.75
N GLY A 233 -12.14 6.20 12.81
CA GLY A 233 -13.02 6.54 13.93
C GLY A 233 -12.88 8.02 14.31
N VAL A 234 -12.39 8.27 15.53
CA VAL A 234 -12.16 9.62 16.08
C VAL A 234 -10.68 10.07 16.06
N GLY A 235 -9.76 9.26 15.53
CA GLY A 235 -8.31 9.54 15.56
C GLY A 235 -7.59 9.31 14.22
N ARG A 236 -6.26 9.19 14.28
CA ARG A 236 -5.36 9.08 13.12
C ARG A 236 -4.47 7.85 13.20
N THR A 237 -4.70 6.86 12.34
CA THR A 237 -3.82 5.69 12.20
C THR A 237 -3.18 5.61 10.81
N ALA A 238 -2.11 4.85 10.71
CA ALA A 238 -1.45 4.47 9.46
C ALA A 238 -1.35 2.95 9.40
N LEU A 239 -1.01 2.39 8.25
CA LEU A 239 -0.85 0.95 8.10
C LEU A 239 0.58 0.61 7.69
N SER A 240 1.20 -0.35 8.37
CA SER A 240 2.49 -0.88 7.96
C SER A 240 2.53 -2.40 8.03
N LYS A 241 2.86 -3.02 6.91
CA LYS A 241 3.04 -4.47 6.77
C LYS A 241 4.53 -4.81 6.85
N PHE A 242 4.89 -5.82 7.65
CA PHE A 242 6.26 -6.34 7.81
C PHE A 242 6.29 -7.86 7.66
N ASP A 243 7.49 -8.42 7.65
CA ASP A 243 7.78 -9.87 7.63
C ASP A 243 7.27 -10.58 6.36
N ALA A 244 7.64 -11.85 6.18
CA ALA A 244 7.44 -12.58 4.93
C ALA A 244 5.98 -12.93 4.61
N GLY A 245 5.07 -12.86 5.58
CA GLY A 245 3.69 -13.33 5.44
C GLY A 245 2.82 -12.47 4.52
N THR A 246 1.58 -12.90 4.33
CA THR A 246 0.57 -12.21 3.51
C THR A 246 -0.54 -11.66 4.37
N TRP A 247 -0.86 -10.38 4.25
CA TRP A 247 -2.08 -9.81 4.83
C TRP A 247 -3.03 -9.38 3.72
N THR A 248 -4.27 -9.85 3.76
CA THR A 248 -5.33 -9.46 2.83
C THR A 248 -6.33 -8.55 3.54
N LEU A 249 -6.59 -7.40 2.95
CA LEU A 249 -7.63 -6.48 3.37
C LEU A 249 -8.84 -6.62 2.43
N ALA A 250 -9.90 -7.23 2.95
CA ALA A 250 -11.14 -7.53 2.25
C ALA A 250 -12.32 -6.68 2.73
N GLY A 251 -12.19 -5.99 3.87
CA GLY A 251 -13.11 -4.93 4.29
C GLY A 251 -12.67 -3.56 3.77
N ALA A 252 -13.65 -2.70 3.46
CA ALA A 252 -13.39 -1.33 3.08
C ALA A 252 -12.66 -0.59 4.22
N SER A 253 -11.65 0.21 3.88
CA SER A 253 -10.71 0.75 4.86
C SER A 253 -10.41 2.23 4.64
N SER A 254 -10.41 3.00 5.72
CA SER A 254 -10.00 4.41 5.76
C SER A 254 -9.03 4.65 6.92
N TYR A 255 -7.89 5.28 6.63
CA TYR A 255 -6.85 5.60 7.62
C TYR A 255 -6.06 6.87 7.22
N TYR A 256 -5.48 7.61 8.17
CA TYR A 256 -4.88 8.96 7.94
C TYR A 256 -3.46 8.96 7.33
N GLY A 257 -2.67 7.93 7.58
CA GLY A 257 -1.25 7.91 7.20
C GLY A 257 -0.94 7.14 5.92
N PRO A 258 0.35 6.96 5.63
CA PRO A 258 0.77 6.16 4.48
C PRO A 258 0.41 4.69 4.68
N THR A 259 0.33 3.99 3.55
CA THR A 259 0.37 2.52 3.51
C THR A 259 1.80 2.11 3.25
N MET A 260 2.45 1.44 4.19
CA MET A 260 3.83 0.97 4.02
C MET A 260 3.88 -0.55 3.91
N VAL A 261 4.60 -1.07 2.91
CA VAL A 261 4.87 -2.50 2.76
C VAL A 261 6.37 -2.76 2.86
N ASN A 262 6.81 -3.14 4.05
CA ASN A 262 8.21 -3.35 4.43
C ASN A 262 8.68 -4.81 4.31
N GLY A 263 7.81 -5.71 3.87
CA GLY A 263 8.11 -7.13 3.68
C GLY A 263 6.87 -7.97 3.39
N GLY A 264 7.06 -9.12 2.76
CA GLY A 264 5.98 -10.04 2.39
C GLY A 264 4.97 -9.37 1.46
N GLU A 265 3.70 -9.75 1.57
CA GLU A 265 2.63 -9.21 0.71
C GLU A 265 1.52 -8.52 1.52
N LEU A 266 1.09 -7.34 1.06
CA LEU A 266 -0.17 -6.71 1.45
C LEU A 266 -1.09 -6.73 0.23
N ARG A 267 -2.22 -7.44 0.33
CA ARG A 267 -3.23 -7.54 -0.71
C ARG A 267 -4.46 -6.72 -0.33
N VAL A 268 -5.02 -5.97 -1.27
CA VAL A 268 -6.30 -5.25 -1.10
C VAL A 268 -7.35 -5.79 -2.07
N SER A 269 -8.56 -6.00 -1.57
CA SER A 269 -9.70 -6.58 -2.30
C SER A 269 -11.05 -5.85 -2.06
N ALA A 270 -11.00 -4.72 -1.35
CA ALA A 270 -12.11 -3.78 -1.13
C ALA A 270 -11.60 -2.33 -1.25
N ALA A 271 -12.48 -1.33 -1.21
CA ALA A 271 -12.06 0.07 -1.33
C ALA A 271 -11.16 0.50 -0.16
N HIS A 272 -9.98 1.02 -0.47
CA HIS A 272 -9.01 1.55 0.49
C HIS A 272 -8.75 3.01 0.17
N THR A 273 -9.16 3.88 1.07
CA THR A 273 -9.03 5.33 0.92
C THR A 273 -8.22 5.89 2.09
N PRO A 274 -6.87 5.83 2.01
CA PRO A 274 -6.03 6.66 2.85
C PRO A 274 -6.51 8.13 2.80
N THR A 275 -6.78 8.75 3.94
CA THR A 275 -7.17 10.16 4.11
C THR A 275 -6.01 10.93 4.73
N GLY A 276 -6.00 12.26 4.77
CA GLY A 276 -4.90 13.03 5.41
C GLY A 276 -3.99 13.85 4.48
N GLY A 277 -4.37 14.00 3.21
CA GLY A 277 -3.71 14.89 2.25
C GLY A 277 -2.34 14.36 1.85
N SER A 278 -1.29 15.20 1.96
CA SER A 278 0.06 14.86 1.48
C SER A 278 0.71 13.64 2.14
N ASN A 279 0.19 13.16 3.26
CA ASN A 279 0.73 12.00 3.98
C ASN A 279 0.08 10.67 3.56
N SER A 280 -0.92 10.70 2.67
CA SER A 280 -1.77 9.58 2.31
C SER A 280 -1.27 8.86 1.05
N THR A 281 0.00 8.43 1.06
CA THR A 281 0.65 7.74 -0.07
C THR A 281 0.82 6.23 0.15
N LEU A 282 1.20 5.52 -0.90
CA LEU A 282 1.66 4.13 -0.89
C LEU A 282 3.19 4.08 -1.01
N ILE A 283 3.82 3.36 -0.09
CA ILE A 283 5.27 3.11 -0.07
C ILE A 283 5.48 1.60 -0.03
N VAL A 284 5.88 1.03 -1.16
CA VAL A 284 6.28 -0.38 -1.29
C VAL A 284 7.80 -0.44 -1.18
N ASN A 285 8.30 -0.71 0.01
CA ASN A 285 9.73 -0.91 0.27
C ASN A 285 10.13 -2.31 -0.23
N SER A 286 10.71 -3.19 0.59
CA SER A 286 11.14 -4.53 0.14
C SER A 286 10.02 -5.56 -0.08
N GLY A 287 8.75 -5.19 0.14
CA GLY A 287 7.61 -6.10 0.02
C GLY A 287 6.89 -6.05 -1.32
N SER A 288 5.69 -6.64 -1.36
CA SER A 288 4.76 -6.59 -2.48
C SER A 288 3.42 -5.99 -2.06
N PHE A 289 2.93 -4.99 -2.78
CA PHE A 289 1.56 -4.51 -2.67
C PHE A 289 0.76 -5.04 -3.86
N ALA A 290 -0.34 -5.73 -3.60
CA ALA A 290 -1.17 -6.33 -4.63
C ALA A 290 -2.62 -5.83 -4.53
N VAL A 291 -3.18 -5.48 -5.68
CA VAL A 291 -4.60 -5.13 -5.84
C VAL A 291 -5.29 -6.25 -6.62
N GLY A 292 -6.34 -6.89 -6.06
CA GLY A 292 -7.22 -7.82 -6.79
C GLY A 292 -8.35 -8.44 -5.93
N SER A 293 -9.52 -8.91 -6.40
CA SER A 293 -10.24 -8.90 -7.71
C SER A 293 -11.74 -9.27 -7.51
N THR A 294 -12.67 -8.75 -8.33
CA THR A 294 -13.88 -9.41 -8.94
C THR A 294 -14.90 -8.41 -9.54
N GLY A 295 -14.69 -7.09 -9.48
CA GLY A 295 -15.61 -6.12 -10.10
C GLY A 295 -15.00 -4.73 -10.31
N ASP A 296 -15.74 -3.86 -11.01
CA ASP A 296 -15.35 -2.52 -11.52
C ASP A 296 -15.11 -1.42 -10.45
N ALA A 297 -14.81 -1.76 -9.20
CA ALA A 297 -14.66 -0.76 -8.14
C ALA A 297 -13.23 -0.19 -8.06
N THR A 298 -13.11 1.10 -7.75
CA THR A 298 -11.84 1.75 -7.38
C THR A 298 -11.36 1.22 -6.02
N TYR A 299 -10.32 0.38 -6.01
CA TYR A 299 -9.90 -0.34 -4.80
C TYR A 299 -8.84 0.37 -3.97
N PHE A 300 -8.06 1.27 -4.56
CA PHE A 300 -7.05 2.03 -3.84
C PHE A 300 -6.98 3.44 -4.41
N THR A 301 -7.25 4.45 -3.58
CA THR A 301 -7.14 5.86 -3.96
C THR A 301 -6.03 6.50 -3.14
N VAL A 302 -5.00 7.00 -3.81
CA VAL A 302 -4.02 7.89 -3.18
C VAL A 302 -4.64 9.28 -3.12
N SER A 303 -5.02 9.74 -1.92
CA SER A 303 -5.66 11.05 -1.74
C SER A 303 -4.68 12.22 -1.63
N SER A 304 -3.37 11.97 -1.82
CA SER A 304 -2.37 13.03 -1.86
C SER A 304 -2.29 13.68 -3.25
N PRO A 305 -2.67 14.95 -3.41
CA PRO A 305 -2.46 15.68 -4.66
C PRO A 305 -0.98 16.07 -4.87
N THR A 306 -0.04 15.66 -4.00
CA THR A 306 1.36 16.10 -4.04
C THR A 306 2.43 15.04 -3.75
N SER A 307 2.08 13.79 -3.43
CA SER A 307 3.05 12.73 -3.04
C SER A 307 3.11 11.47 -3.92
N ASP A 308 4.28 11.21 -4.52
CA ASP A 308 4.58 10.05 -5.35
C ASP A 308 4.26 8.71 -4.64
N VAL A 309 3.90 7.71 -5.45
CA VAL A 309 3.84 6.32 -5.02
C VAL A 309 5.25 5.76 -5.14
N THR A 310 5.85 5.38 -4.02
CA THR A 310 7.20 4.80 -4.02
C THR A 310 7.11 3.28 -4.14
N VAL A 311 7.86 2.72 -5.08
CA VAL A 311 7.91 1.30 -5.42
C VAL A 311 9.38 0.89 -5.54
N ASP A 312 9.95 0.42 -4.45
CA ASP A 312 11.26 -0.25 -4.40
C ASP A 312 11.13 -1.77 -4.44
N GLY A 313 9.95 -2.29 -4.08
CA GLY A 313 9.60 -3.71 -4.14
C GLY A 313 8.78 -4.03 -5.38
N VAL A 314 7.60 -4.62 -5.19
CA VAL A 314 6.71 -4.96 -6.30
C VAL A 314 5.30 -4.42 -6.08
N LEU A 315 4.82 -3.61 -7.01
CA LEU A 315 3.41 -3.22 -7.12
C LEU A 315 2.73 -4.09 -8.18
N ARG A 316 1.67 -4.83 -7.80
CA ARG A 316 0.86 -5.66 -8.71
C ARG A 316 -0.57 -5.13 -8.79
N ILE A 317 -1.07 -4.94 -10.01
CA ILE A 317 -2.42 -4.44 -10.29
C ILE A 317 -3.13 -5.46 -11.18
N SER A 318 -4.19 -6.14 -10.69
CA SER A 318 -4.89 -7.21 -11.43
C SER A 318 -6.37 -7.41 -11.04
N PRO A 319 -7.16 -8.18 -11.83
CA PRO A 319 -7.90 -7.75 -13.01
C PRO A 319 -9.11 -6.86 -12.65
N SER A 320 -9.43 -5.86 -13.47
CA SER A 320 -10.61 -4.96 -13.35
C SER A 320 -10.54 -3.83 -12.31
N ALA A 321 -9.41 -3.59 -11.65
CA ALA A 321 -9.24 -2.37 -10.86
C ALA A 321 -8.88 -1.20 -11.81
N VAL A 322 -9.73 -0.18 -11.90
CA VAL A 322 -9.27 1.17 -12.23
C VAL A 322 -8.59 1.70 -10.98
N THR A 323 -7.27 1.75 -10.99
CA THR A 323 -6.52 2.46 -9.95
C THR A 323 -6.28 3.87 -10.44
N ASP A 324 -7.01 4.81 -9.84
CA ASP A 324 -6.92 6.21 -10.18
C ASP A 324 -5.86 6.91 -9.32
N PHE A 325 -4.72 7.24 -9.94
CA PHE A 325 -3.67 8.10 -9.39
C PHE A 325 -3.65 9.47 -10.12
N SER A 326 -4.79 9.90 -10.71
CA SER A 326 -4.85 11.06 -11.62
C SER A 326 -4.78 12.43 -10.95
N THR A 327 -5.20 12.57 -9.68
CA THR A 327 -5.30 13.90 -9.06
C THR A 327 -3.98 14.45 -8.55
N ALA A 328 -2.97 13.57 -8.44
CA ALA A 328 -1.57 13.81 -8.79
C ALA A 328 -0.79 12.51 -8.52
N GLN A 329 0.46 12.48 -9.02
CA GLN A 329 1.59 11.69 -8.52
C GLN A 329 2.02 10.50 -9.36
N ARG A 330 3.34 10.39 -9.47
CA ARG A 330 4.09 9.47 -10.31
C ARG A 330 4.32 8.17 -9.55
N PHE A 331 4.58 7.08 -10.27
CA PHE A 331 5.29 5.95 -9.66
C PHE A 331 6.79 6.26 -9.60
N THR A 332 7.44 6.04 -8.47
CA THR A 332 8.88 6.27 -8.29
C THR A 332 9.54 5.06 -7.64
N GLY A 333 10.87 5.00 -7.63
CA GLY A 333 11.63 3.98 -6.91
C GLY A 333 12.43 3.08 -7.85
N THR A 334 12.97 2.00 -7.31
CA THR A 334 13.83 1.07 -8.05
C THR A 334 13.17 -0.27 -8.38
N GLY A 335 11.94 -0.45 -7.91
CA GLY A 335 11.20 -1.70 -7.98
C GLY A 335 10.44 -1.90 -9.28
N THR A 336 9.45 -2.80 -9.20
CA THR A 336 8.66 -3.27 -10.34
C THR A 336 7.20 -2.86 -10.21
N VAL A 337 6.64 -2.27 -11.27
CA VAL A 337 5.21 -2.04 -11.45
C VAL A 337 4.68 -3.02 -12.50
N ASN A 338 3.83 -3.95 -12.06
CA ASN A 338 3.17 -4.93 -12.91
C ASN A 338 1.68 -4.64 -13.00
N VAL A 339 1.19 -4.38 -14.21
CA VAL A 339 -0.25 -4.21 -14.50
C VAL A 339 -0.70 -5.37 -15.35
N THR A 340 -1.74 -6.09 -14.92
CA THR A 340 -2.25 -7.28 -15.63
C THR A 340 -3.77 -7.22 -15.70
N ASN A 341 -4.34 -7.07 -16.89
CA ASN A 341 -5.79 -6.85 -17.10
C ASN A 341 -6.38 -5.65 -16.30
N GLY A 342 -5.57 -4.63 -15.99
CA GLY A 342 -5.98 -3.46 -15.19
C GLY A 342 -5.76 -2.14 -15.94
N THR A 343 -6.42 -1.07 -15.49
CA THR A 343 -6.19 0.29 -15.98
C THR A 343 -5.58 1.16 -14.88
N VAL A 344 -4.49 1.84 -15.20
CA VAL A 344 -3.79 2.76 -14.31
C VAL A 344 -3.82 4.15 -14.92
N ASN A 345 -4.33 5.14 -14.19
CA ASN A 345 -4.22 6.54 -14.58
C ASN A 345 -3.15 7.22 -13.72
N SER A 346 -2.14 7.83 -14.34
CA SER A 346 -1.09 8.59 -13.65
C SER A 346 -1.01 10.01 -14.19
N ALA A 347 -0.83 10.99 -13.31
CA ALA A 347 -0.64 12.38 -13.72
C ALA A 347 0.77 12.67 -14.30
N GLN A 348 1.77 11.86 -13.96
CA GLN A 348 3.19 12.17 -14.21
C GLN A 348 4.02 10.96 -14.70
N GLY A 349 3.36 9.84 -15.01
CA GLY A 349 4.00 8.64 -15.53
C GLY A 349 4.69 7.77 -14.46
N ALA A 350 5.77 7.10 -14.85
CA ALA A 350 6.56 6.25 -13.95
C ALA A 350 8.06 6.51 -14.04
N ARG A 351 8.76 6.43 -12.91
CA ARG A 351 10.21 6.48 -12.73
C ARG A 351 10.63 5.30 -11.86
N VAL A 352 10.60 4.11 -12.45
CA VAL A 352 10.73 2.82 -11.74
C VAL A 352 11.77 1.93 -12.41
N GLY A 353 12.25 0.89 -11.73
CA GLY A 353 13.15 -0.07 -12.36
C GLY A 353 12.48 -0.81 -13.51
N THR A 354 11.32 -1.42 -13.26
CA THR A 354 10.57 -2.17 -14.29
C THR A 354 9.12 -1.73 -14.38
N LEU A 355 8.64 -1.52 -15.62
CA LEU A 355 7.22 -1.40 -15.93
C LEU A 355 6.79 -2.55 -16.85
N SER A 356 5.83 -3.35 -16.40
CA SER A 356 5.25 -4.45 -17.17
C SER A 356 3.74 -4.29 -17.34
N LEU A 357 3.26 -4.34 -18.58
CA LEU A 357 1.86 -4.28 -18.95
C LEU A 357 1.49 -5.58 -19.68
N ALA A 358 0.54 -6.35 -19.13
CA ALA A 358 0.10 -7.63 -19.67
C ALA A 358 -1.43 -7.83 -19.61
N GLY A 359 -1.95 -8.75 -20.41
CA GLY A 359 -3.37 -9.14 -20.40
C GLY A 359 -4.32 -7.98 -20.70
N GLY A 360 -4.03 -7.15 -21.69
CA GLY A 360 -4.87 -5.99 -22.01
C GLY A 360 -4.76 -4.85 -21.00
N ALA A 361 -3.65 -4.78 -20.25
CA ALA A 361 -3.42 -3.70 -19.31
C ALA A 361 -3.30 -2.34 -20.03
N VAL A 362 -3.80 -1.28 -19.39
CA VAL A 362 -3.69 0.09 -19.89
C VAL A 362 -3.03 0.96 -18.83
N MET A 363 -1.98 1.69 -19.21
CA MET A 363 -1.44 2.78 -18.40
C MET A 363 -1.63 4.09 -19.16
N ASN A 364 -2.45 4.99 -18.60
CA ASN A 364 -2.71 6.32 -19.11
C ASN A 364 -1.87 7.35 -18.37
N ILE A 365 -1.16 8.19 -19.10
CA ILE A 365 -0.46 9.35 -18.56
C ILE A 365 -1.25 10.60 -18.96
N ALA A 366 -1.57 11.45 -17.98
CA ALA A 366 -2.22 12.73 -18.24
C ALA A 366 -1.31 13.65 -19.08
N THR A 367 -1.90 14.57 -19.84
CA THR A 367 -1.15 15.56 -20.63
C THR A 367 -0.25 16.40 -19.74
N ASN A 368 1.07 16.35 -19.96
CA ASN A 368 2.08 16.98 -19.11
C ASN A 368 3.44 17.04 -19.82
N GLY A 369 3.47 17.41 -21.11
CA GLY A 369 4.63 17.37 -22.04
C GLY A 369 5.92 18.13 -21.65
N GLY A 370 6.22 18.29 -20.36
CA GLY A 370 7.47 18.74 -19.79
C GLY A 370 8.11 17.68 -18.87
N ALA A 371 9.20 18.05 -18.22
CA ALA A 371 10.08 17.12 -17.50
C ALA A 371 9.38 16.19 -16.48
N THR A 372 8.28 16.65 -15.87
CA THR A 372 7.56 15.85 -14.87
C THR A 372 6.71 14.74 -15.46
N GLY A 373 6.27 14.85 -16.71
CA GLY A 373 5.49 13.84 -17.43
C GLY A 373 6.34 12.73 -18.07
N VAL A 374 7.67 12.93 -18.13
CA VAL A 374 8.59 11.93 -18.69
C VAL A 374 8.58 10.65 -17.85
N THR A 375 8.23 9.55 -18.51
CA THR A 375 8.35 8.19 -17.95
C THR A 375 9.77 7.70 -18.17
N LYS A 376 10.43 7.22 -17.11
CA LYS A 376 11.76 6.60 -17.16
C LYS A 376 11.71 5.22 -16.54
N VAL A 377 12.14 4.20 -17.28
CA VAL A 377 12.23 2.84 -16.76
C VAL A 377 13.55 2.20 -17.14
N ASP A 378 14.03 1.25 -16.34
CA ASP A 378 15.22 0.47 -16.71
C ASP A 378 14.84 -0.69 -17.64
N SER A 379 13.62 -1.23 -17.45
CA SER A 379 13.04 -2.29 -18.25
C SER A 379 11.57 -2.01 -18.55
N LEU A 380 11.19 -2.18 -19.82
CA LEU A 380 9.83 -2.02 -20.31
C LEU A 380 9.36 -3.31 -20.97
N ALA A 381 8.24 -3.86 -20.51
CA ALA A 381 7.58 -5.00 -21.13
C ALA A 381 6.11 -4.66 -21.40
N ILE A 382 5.67 -4.73 -22.66
CA ILE A 382 4.28 -4.52 -23.06
C ILE A 382 3.88 -5.69 -23.95
N ASP A 383 2.91 -6.48 -23.51
CA ASP A 383 2.43 -7.61 -24.31
C ASP A 383 1.62 -7.17 -25.54
N ALA A 384 1.15 -8.14 -26.34
CA ALA A 384 0.45 -7.85 -27.60
C ALA A 384 -0.94 -7.20 -27.46
N THR A 385 -1.45 -7.11 -26.25
CA THR A 385 -2.82 -6.64 -25.98
C THR A 385 -2.85 -5.37 -25.13
N SER A 386 -1.72 -5.00 -24.54
CA SER A 386 -1.60 -3.93 -23.56
C SER A 386 -1.18 -2.60 -24.19
N LYS A 387 -1.42 -1.50 -23.48
CA LYS A 387 -1.23 -0.13 -23.96
C LYS A 387 -0.57 0.78 -22.92
N LEU A 388 0.45 1.52 -23.33
CA LEU A 388 1.00 2.69 -22.64
C LEU A 388 0.61 3.94 -23.43
N GLU A 389 -0.30 4.74 -22.89
CA GLU A 389 -0.76 6.00 -23.47
C GLU A 389 0.07 7.17 -22.95
N LEU A 390 0.91 7.73 -23.82
CA LEU A 390 1.80 8.84 -23.48
C LEU A 390 1.13 10.21 -23.61
N MET A 391 0.03 10.35 -24.35
CA MET A 391 -0.49 11.68 -24.74
C MET A 391 0.63 12.54 -25.38
N ASP A 392 0.98 13.67 -24.79
CA ASP A 392 2.06 14.58 -25.21
C ASP A 392 3.39 14.36 -24.42
N ASN A 393 3.49 13.27 -23.67
CA ASN A 393 4.64 12.99 -22.81
C ASN A 393 5.72 12.14 -23.51
N ASP A 394 6.90 12.13 -22.89
CA ASP A 394 8.07 11.39 -23.38
C ASP A 394 8.35 10.12 -22.55
N LEU A 395 9.12 9.19 -23.13
CA LEU A 395 9.56 7.96 -22.51
C LEU A 395 11.07 7.75 -22.69
N VAL A 396 11.73 7.33 -21.62
CA VAL A 396 13.14 6.90 -21.57
C VAL A 396 13.19 5.46 -21.08
N VAL A 397 13.76 4.56 -21.89
CA VAL A 397 14.07 3.19 -21.47
C VAL A 397 15.58 3.06 -21.35
N ASP A 398 16.07 3.17 -20.11
CA ASP A 398 17.49 3.14 -19.74
C ASP A 398 17.93 1.70 -19.47
N TYR A 399 18.34 1.00 -20.53
CA TYR A 399 18.70 -0.42 -20.45
C TYR A 399 20.09 -0.67 -19.83
N GLY A 400 20.75 0.37 -19.32
CA GLY A 400 22.07 0.29 -18.71
C GLY A 400 23.11 -0.39 -19.61
N LEU A 401 23.96 -1.25 -19.04
CA LEU A 401 24.95 -1.99 -19.82
C LEU A 401 24.38 -3.20 -20.59
N GLY A 402 23.05 -3.32 -20.67
CA GLY A 402 22.36 -4.39 -21.39
C GLY A 402 22.41 -4.23 -22.91
N THR A 403 21.81 -5.17 -23.61
CA THR A 403 21.56 -5.04 -25.06
C THR A 403 20.51 -3.96 -25.30
N THR A 404 20.70 -3.16 -26.37
CA THR A 404 19.69 -2.19 -26.79
C THR A 404 18.32 -2.85 -26.97
N VAL A 405 17.29 -2.16 -26.48
CA VAL A 405 15.88 -2.57 -26.61
C VAL A 405 15.16 -1.81 -27.73
N TYR A 406 15.91 -1.11 -28.59
CA TYR A 406 15.38 -0.24 -29.64
C TYR A 406 14.35 -0.94 -30.52
N ALA A 407 14.64 -2.15 -31.02
CA ALA A 407 13.72 -2.88 -31.88
C ALA A 407 12.39 -3.21 -31.19
N ALA A 408 12.43 -3.55 -29.90
CA ALA A 408 11.23 -3.85 -29.12
C ALA A 408 10.40 -2.59 -28.83
N VAL A 409 11.05 -1.47 -28.50
CA VAL A 409 10.38 -0.18 -28.28
C VAL A 409 9.78 0.35 -29.59
N LEU A 410 10.52 0.32 -30.70
CA LEU A 410 10.04 0.73 -32.00
C LEU A 410 8.85 -0.11 -32.47
N ALA A 411 8.89 -1.43 -32.25
CA ALA A 411 7.75 -2.30 -32.56
C ALA A 411 6.50 -1.92 -31.76
N ASN A 412 6.66 -1.54 -30.49
CA ASN A 412 5.55 -1.05 -29.66
C ASN A 412 4.98 0.28 -30.17
N VAL A 413 5.82 1.22 -30.60
CA VAL A 413 5.37 2.50 -31.18
C VAL A 413 4.65 2.28 -32.52
N LYS A 414 5.21 1.45 -33.41
CA LYS A 414 4.57 1.11 -34.70
C LYS A 414 3.20 0.46 -34.50
N ARG A 415 3.08 -0.42 -33.51
CA ARG A 415 1.80 -1.06 -33.15
C ARG A 415 0.78 -0.07 -32.59
N GLY A 416 1.24 0.92 -31.83
CA GLY A 416 0.36 1.89 -31.16
C GLY A 416 -0.14 3.03 -32.04
N LEU A 417 0.45 3.22 -33.22
CA LEU A 417 0.12 4.29 -34.16
C LEU A 417 -0.53 3.71 -35.44
N PRO A 418 -1.83 3.32 -35.40
CA PRO A 418 -2.54 2.71 -36.53
C PRO A 418 -2.61 3.61 -37.76
N LEU A 419 -2.58 4.93 -37.57
CA LEU A 419 -2.84 5.93 -38.59
C LEU A 419 -1.56 6.60 -39.11
N LEU A 420 -0.52 5.86 -39.55
CA LEU A 420 0.72 6.47 -40.09
C LEU A 420 1.47 5.58 -41.13
N GLY A 421 0.77 4.66 -41.78
CA GLY A 421 1.41 3.69 -42.69
C GLY A 421 2.12 2.53 -41.98
N PHE A 422 2.14 2.53 -40.63
CA PHE A 422 2.67 1.44 -39.82
C PHE A 422 1.74 0.23 -39.69
N GLY A 423 0.43 0.37 -39.97
CA GLY A 423 -0.55 -0.72 -39.88
C GLY A 423 -0.79 -1.24 -38.46
N GLY A 424 -0.55 -0.42 -37.44
CA GLY A 424 -0.75 -0.78 -36.03
C GLY A 424 -2.21 -1.09 -35.67
N ASP A 425 -2.41 -1.76 -34.54
CA ASP A 425 -3.73 -2.14 -34.00
C ASP A 425 -4.18 -1.25 -32.82
N GLY A 426 -3.37 -0.24 -32.45
CA GLY A 426 -3.64 0.66 -31.33
C GLY A 426 -3.18 0.14 -29.96
N THR A 427 -2.43 -0.97 -29.91
CA THR A 427 -1.77 -1.49 -28.71
C THR A 427 -0.27 -1.17 -28.70
N GLY A 428 0.45 -1.37 -27.60
CA GLY A 428 1.85 -0.95 -27.47
C GLY A 428 1.99 0.46 -26.90
N ILE A 429 2.82 1.31 -27.51
CA ILE A 429 3.05 2.69 -27.06
C ILE A 429 2.23 3.62 -27.96
N THR A 430 1.26 4.33 -27.40
CA THR A 430 0.31 5.17 -28.14
C THR A 430 0.42 6.63 -27.73
N SER A 431 -0.09 7.52 -28.58
CA SER A 431 -0.35 8.92 -28.26
C SER A 431 -1.69 9.31 -28.85
N ALA A 432 -2.66 9.63 -27.99
CA ALA A 432 -3.96 10.12 -28.44
C ALA A 432 -3.83 11.50 -29.14
N GLU A 433 -2.85 12.31 -28.77
CA GLU A 433 -2.55 13.60 -29.43
C GLU A 433 -2.09 13.39 -30.88
N VAL A 434 -1.28 12.35 -31.13
CA VAL A 434 -0.87 11.96 -32.51
C VAL A 434 -2.05 11.36 -33.28
N ILE A 435 -2.85 10.51 -32.65
CA ILE A 435 -3.97 9.80 -33.30
C ILE A 435 -5.13 10.75 -33.63
N ALA A 436 -5.48 11.67 -32.72
CA ALA A 436 -6.61 12.60 -32.89
C ALA A 436 -6.42 13.55 -34.08
N GLN A 437 -5.18 13.90 -34.41
CA GLN A 437 -4.85 14.67 -35.62
C GLN A 437 -5.07 13.87 -36.92
N GLY A 438 -5.19 12.54 -36.84
CA GLY A 438 -5.34 11.63 -37.98
C GLY A 438 -6.76 11.32 -38.46
N ALA A 439 -7.82 11.87 -37.82
CA ALA A 439 -9.22 11.53 -38.14
C ALA A 439 -9.76 12.10 -39.48
N GLY A 440 -8.90 12.68 -40.33
CA GLY A 440 -9.28 13.35 -41.58
C GLY A 440 -9.01 12.59 -42.89
N GLY A 441 -8.54 11.33 -42.86
CA GLY A 441 -8.46 10.47 -44.05
C GLY A 441 -7.35 10.79 -45.08
N ILE A 442 -6.47 11.75 -44.82
CA ILE A 442 -5.22 11.99 -45.55
C ILE A 442 -4.20 12.52 -44.53
N GLY A 443 -3.05 11.85 -44.41
CA GLY A 443 -2.06 12.09 -43.36
C GLY A 443 -1.43 13.49 -43.39
N LEU A 444 -2.05 14.43 -42.70
CA LEU A 444 -1.53 15.77 -42.39
C LEU A 444 -1.13 15.86 -40.91
N ASN A 445 -0.52 14.81 -40.37
CA ASN A 445 -0.06 14.78 -38.98
C ASN A 445 1.27 15.51 -38.87
N GLY A 446 1.22 16.72 -38.29
CA GLY A 446 2.41 17.47 -37.94
C GLY A 446 3.22 16.75 -36.86
N THR A 447 2.60 16.06 -35.90
CA THR A 447 3.32 15.43 -34.77
C THR A 447 3.37 13.91 -34.83
N MET A 448 4.31 13.33 -34.08
CA MET A 448 4.46 11.89 -33.88
C MET A 448 5.27 11.53 -32.63
N LEU A 449 5.43 10.22 -32.38
CA LEU A 449 6.37 9.69 -31.41
C LEU A 449 7.69 9.29 -32.10
N ALA A 450 8.71 10.12 -31.96
CA ALA A 450 10.05 9.86 -32.46
C ALA A 450 10.78 8.85 -31.54
N VAL A 451 11.30 7.78 -32.11
CA VAL A 451 12.13 6.77 -31.43
C VAL A 451 13.60 6.91 -31.83
N ILE A 452 14.48 7.12 -30.85
CA ILE A 452 15.94 7.21 -31.01
C ILE A 452 16.63 6.17 -30.13
N ASP A 453 17.62 5.46 -30.69
CA ASP A 453 18.58 4.70 -29.88
C ASP A 453 19.80 5.57 -29.57
N GLY A 454 19.99 5.88 -28.30
CA GLY A 454 21.10 6.67 -27.81
C GLY A 454 22.48 6.07 -28.10
N ALA A 455 22.58 4.75 -28.24
CA ALA A 455 23.82 4.09 -28.63
C ALA A 455 24.22 4.45 -30.07
N THR A 456 23.24 4.58 -30.96
CA THR A 456 23.46 4.88 -32.39
C THR A 456 23.85 6.35 -32.59
N THR A 457 23.37 7.25 -31.73
CA THR A 457 23.69 8.69 -31.79
C THR A 457 24.87 9.10 -30.92
N GLY A 458 25.54 8.15 -30.26
CA GLY A 458 26.64 8.47 -29.32
C GLY A 458 26.21 9.34 -28.14
N GLY A 459 24.92 9.30 -27.77
CA GLY A 459 24.37 10.09 -26.66
C GLY A 459 24.20 11.58 -26.96
N GLN A 460 24.05 11.97 -28.22
CA GLN A 460 23.84 13.38 -28.60
C GLN A 460 22.55 13.98 -28.01
N VAL A 461 21.50 13.17 -27.81
CA VAL A 461 20.26 13.60 -27.15
C VAL A 461 20.40 13.42 -25.64
N THR A 462 20.59 14.52 -24.93
CA THR A 462 20.85 14.54 -23.48
C THR A 462 19.67 14.97 -22.63
N SER A 463 18.58 15.44 -23.25
CA SER A 463 17.36 15.83 -22.55
C SER A 463 16.11 15.61 -23.39
N LEU A 464 14.98 15.32 -22.72
CA LEU A 464 13.63 15.29 -23.31
C LEU A 464 12.73 16.26 -22.53
N SER A 465 12.30 17.34 -23.17
CA SER A 465 11.34 18.31 -22.58
C SER A 465 11.77 18.83 -21.19
N GLY A 466 13.07 19.10 -21.04
CA GLY A 466 13.70 19.53 -19.79
C GLY A 466 14.05 18.41 -18.79
N PHE A 467 13.72 17.15 -19.06
CA PHE A 467 14.22 16.00 -18.29
C PHE A 467 15.63 15.61 -18.76
N ALA A 468 16.62 15.66 -17.88
CA ALA A 468 17.97 15.18 -18.18
C ALA A 468 17.98 13.65 -18.31
N VAL A 469 18.42 13.13 -19.46
CA VAL A 469 18.56 11.69 -19.71
C VAL A 469 19.78 11.18 -18.94
N PRO A 470 19.61 10.28 -17.93
CA PRO A 470 20.72 9.90 -17.06
C PRO A 470 21.87 9.21 -17.79
N ASN A 471 21.55 8.28 -18.70
CA ASN A 471 22.53 7.49 -19.45
C ASN A 471 22.23 7.58 -20.96
N PRO A 472 22.59 8.69 -21.63
CA PRO A 472 22.13 8.97 -22.99
C PRO A 472 22.69 8.01 -24.04
N THR A 473 23.79 7.30 -23.78
CA THR A 473 24.35 6.29 -24.69
C THR A 473 23.72 4.91 -24.54
N THR A 474 22.97 4.68 -23.46
CA THR A 474 22.34 3.39 -23.14
C THR A 474 20.84 3.53 -22.87
N SER A 475 20.22 4.50 -23.57
CA SER A 475 18.80 4.76 -23.47
C SER A 475 18.14 4.69 -24.84
N VAL A 476 16.96 4.10 -24.91
CA VAL A 476 16.03 4.34 -26.02
C VAL A 476 15.09 5.46 -25.61
N LEU A 477 14.99 6.47 -26.47
CA LEU A 477 14.21 7.68 -26.23
C LEU A 477 12.98 7.65 -27.15
N VAL A 478 11.81 7.92 -26.58
CA VAL A 478 10.57 8.13 -27.32
C VAL A 478 10.07 9.54 -26.98
N LYS A 479 10.01 10.43 -27.98
CA LYS A 479 9.62 11.82 -27.79
C LYS A 479 8.36 12.17 -28.56
N TYR A 480 7.41 12.84 -27.92
CA TYR A 480 6.35 13.54 -28.64
C TYR A 480 6.95 14.78 -29.31
N THR A 481 7.01 14.79 -30.64
CA THR A 481 7.59 15.89 -31.40
C THR A 481 6.96 16.09 -32.79
N TRP A 482 7.39 17.12 -33.52
CA TRP A 482 7.05 17.32 -34.93
C TRP A 482 7.68 16.22 -35.79
N ARG A 483 6.95 15.83 -36.83
CA ARG A 483 7.41 14.90 -37.84
C ARG A 483 8.61 15.50 -38.55
N GLY A 484 9.77 14.87 -38.45
CA GLY A 484 10.99 15.38 -39.05
C GLY A 484 11.77 16.38 -38.20
N ASP A 485 11.38 16.63 -36.94
CA ASP A 485 12.29 17.21 -35.94
C ASP A 485 13.32 16.15 -35.55
N ALA A 486 14.38 16.02 -36.34
CA ALA A 486 15.37 14.95 -36.25
C ALA A 486 16.27 15.13 -35.02
N ASN A 487 16.59 16.37 -34.68
CA ASN A 487 17.45 16.70 -33.53
C ASN A 487 16.68 16.82 -32.19
N LEU A 488 15.35 16.75 -32.22
CA LEU A 488 14.43 16.83 -31.08
C LEU A 488 14.43 18.20 -30.37
N ASP A 489 14.70 19.29 -31.09
CA ASP A 489 14.72 20.66 -30.55
C ASP A 489 13.34 21.35 -30.53
N GLY A 490 12.31 20.67 -31.05
CA GLY A 490 10.93 21.13 -31.08
C GLY A 490 10.57 21.99 -32.29
N VAL A 491 11.46 22.15 -33.28
CA VAL A 491 11.24 22.91 -34.52
C VAL A 491 11.82 22.17 -35.72
N VAL A 492 11.00 21.89 -36.73
CA VAL A 492 11.49 21.40 -38.02
C VAL A 492 12.14 22.54 -38.79
N ASN A 493 13.44 22.48 -39.05
CA ASN A 493 14.19 23.52 -39.75
C ASN A 493 15.38 22.95 -40.55
N GLY A 494 16.20 23.83 -41.12
CA GLY A 494 17.34 23.43 -41.96
C GLY A 494 18.35 22.51 -41.26
N SER A 495 18.41 22.51 -39.92
CA SER A 495 19.26 21.61 -39.14
C SER A 495 18.78 20.15 -39.26
N ASP A 496 17.47 19.92 -39.34
CA ASP A 496 16.90 18.59 -39.50
C ASP A 496 17.12 18.06 -40.92
N TYR A 497 16.96 18.91 -41.94
CA TYR A 497 17.32 18.55 -43.31
C TYR A 497 18.81 18.22 -43.44
N ALA A 498 19.70 18.94 -42.75
CA ALA A 498 21.13 18.61 -42.76
C ALA A 498 21.43 17.23 -42.14
N LEU A 499 20.66 16.82 -41.12
CA LEU A 499 20.73 15.47 -40.56
C LEU A 499 20.19 14.42 -41.54
N ALA A 500 19.07 14.71 -42.22
CA ALA A 500 18.54 13.85 -43.28
C ALA A 500 19.52 13.70 -44.46
N ASP A 501 20.16 14.80 -44.88
CA ASP A 501 21.20 14.79 -45.93
C ASP A 501 22.40 13.92 -45.51
N THR A 502 22.75 13.93 -44.22
CA THR A 502 23.80 13.08 -43.66
C THR A 502 23.38 11.60 -43.72
N GLY A 503 22.13 11.27 -43.41
CA GLY A 503 21.59 9.92 -43.57
C GLY A 503 21.57 9.46 -45.03
N PHE A 504 21.05 10.29 -45.93
CA PHE A 504 20.96 10.02 -47.37
C PHE A 504 22.32 9.81 -48.03
N SER A 505 23.29 10.68 -47.73
CA SER A 505 24.63 10.63 -48.34
C SER A 505 25.58 9.64 -47.65
N GLY A 506 25.43 9.44 -46.34
CA GLY A 506 26.32 8.62 -45.51
C GLY A 506 25.81 7.19 -45.25
N GLY A 507 24.58 6.87 -45.67
CA GLY A 507 23.95 5.56 -45.40
C GLY A 507 23.50 5.38 -43.95
N GLY A 508 23.25 6.48 -43.22
CA GLY A 508 22.65 6.46 -41.89
C GLY A 508 21.14 6.16 -41.96
N THR A 509 20.59 5.55 -40.90
CA THR A 509 19.15 5.22 -40.77
C THR A 509 18.68 5.49 -39.34
N GLY A 510 17.37 5.52 -39.14
CA GLY A 510 16.70 5.93 -37.92
C GLY A 510 16.38 7.43 -37.90
N TRP A 511 15.51 7.80 -36.96
CA TRP A 511 14.93 9.13 -36.83
C TRP A 511 15.96 10.27 -36.89
N PHE A 512 17.04 10.15 -36.12
CA PHE A 512 18.08 11.18 -36.00
C PHE A 512 18.81 11.44 -37.33
N TYR A 513 18.81 10.48 -38.24
CA TYR A 513 19.42 10.60 -39.57
C TYR A 513 18.37 10.85 -40.68
N GLY A 514 17.12 11.15 -40.31
CA GLY A 514 16.06 11.51 -41.25
C GLY A 514 15.25 10.36 -41.82
N ASP A 515 15.40 9.11 -41.33
CA ASP A 515 14.49 7.99 -41.68
C ASP A 515 13.26 8.07 -40.76
N VAL A 516 12.29 8.88 -41.16
CA VAL A 516 11.14 9.27 -40.34
C VAL A 516 9.97 8.29 -40.48
N ASN A 517 9.98 7.45 -41.53
CA ASN A 517 9.03 6.37 -41.72
C ASN A 517 9.53 5.00 -41.19
N TYR A 518 10.78 4.92 -40.71
CA TYR A 518 11.41 3.71 -40.19
C TYR A 518 11.37 2.52 -41.17
N ASP A 519 11.56 2.78 -42.46
CA ASP A 519 11.67 1.74 -43.50
C ASP A 519 13.11 1.23 -43.70
N GLY A 520 14.08 1.87 -43.02
CA GLY A 520 15.48 1.50 -43.05
C GLY A 520 16.31 2.24 -44.10
N THR A 521 15.69 3.14 -44.87
CA THR A 521 16.37 3.94 -45.89
C THR A 521 15.94 5.40 -45.83
N VAL A 522 16.91 6.32 -45.88
CA VAL A 522 16.59 7.74 -46.03
C VAL A 522 16.43 8.03 -47.52
N ASN A 523 15.23 8.43 -47.95
CA ASN A 523 14.93 8.71 -49.36
C ASN A 523 13.88 9.82 -49.52
N GLY A 524 13.46 10.10 -50.77
CA GLY A 524 12.49 11.17 -51.05
C GLY A 524 11.15 11.05 -50.31
N SER A 525 10.76 9.84 -49.89
CA SER A 525 9.57 9.61 -49.07
C SER A 525 9.73 10.21 -47.67
N ASP A 526 10.93 10.16 -47.09
CA ASP A 526 11.23 10.78 -45.81
C ASP A 526 11.23 12.30 -45.91
N TYR A 527 11.87 12.87 -46.94
CA TYR A 527 11.84 14.32 -47.16
C TYR A 527 10.41 14.84 -47.30
N ALA A 528 9.55 14.13 -48.03
CA ALA A 528 8.13 14.52 -48.14
C ALA A 528 7.40 14.51 -46.77
N LEU A 529 7.79 13.61 -45.86
CA LEU A 529 7.26 13.56 -44.50
C LEU A 529 7.83 14.67 -43.62
N ILE A 530 9.11 15.03 -43.77
CA ILE A 530 9.73 16.19 -43.10
C ILE A 530 9.07 17.49 -43.58
N ASP A 531 8.86 17.65 -44.89
CA ASP A 531 8.14 18.79 -45.49
C ASP A 531 6.71 18.92 -44.93
N THR A 532 6.05 17.78 -44.69
CA THR A 532 4.73 17.75 -44.05
C THR A 532 4.80 18.26 -42.61
N GLY A 533 5.82 17.89 -41.84
CA GLY A 533 6.05 18.44 -40.50
C GLY A 533 6.37 19.93 -40.52
N PHE A 534 7.25 20.36 -41.41
CA PHE A 534 7.62 21.77 -41.60
C PHE A 534 6.43 22.66 -41.99
N SER A 535 5.53 22.16 -42.83
CA SER A 535 4.32 22.89 -43.24
C SER A 535 3.23 22.87 -42.19
N SER A 536 3.22 21.87 -41.31
CA SER A 536 2.23 21.72 -40.24
C SER A 536 2.62 22.42 -38.94
N GLN A 537 3.90 22.69 -38.71
CA GLN A 537 4.35 23.34 -37.49
C GLN A 537 3.82 24.77 -37.40
N THR A 538 3.19 25.11 -36.28
CA THR A 538 2.67 26.46 -36.02
C THR A 538 3.62 27.30 -35.17
N GLY A 539 4.84 26.81 -34.95
CA GLY A 539 5.85 27.33 -34.04
C GLY A 539 6.56 26.20 -33.30
N PRO A 540 7.48 26.52 -32.37
CA PRO A 540 8.07 25.53 -31.50
C PRO A 540 6.98 24.76 -30.74
N LEU A 541 7.09 23.43 -30.69
CA LEU A 541 6.19 22.63 -29.86
C LEU A 541 6.29 23.12 -28.40
N PRO A 542 5.17 23.54 -27.78
CA PRO A 542 5.22 24.11 -26.45
C PRO A 542 5.70 23.05 -25.44
N GLU A 543 6.90 23.22 -24.91
CA GLU A 543 7.20 22.67 -23.59
C GLU A 543 6.35 23.45 -22.57
N PRO A 544 5.56 22.80 -21.70
CA PRO A 544 4.58 23.47 -20.83
C PRO A 544 5.21 24.49 -19.85
N SER A 545 6.54 24.48 -19.70
CA SER A 545 7.30 25.54 -19.02
C SER A 545 7.10 26.94 -19.65
N MET A 546 6.79 27.02 -20.96
CA MET A 546 6.58 28.28 -21.68
C MET A 546 5.15 28.86 -21.50
N LEU A 547 4.14 28.01 -21.30
CA LEU A 547 2.75 28.43 -21.04
C LEU A 547 2.59 29.11 -19.69
N GLY A 548 3.33 28.66 -18.66
CA GLY A 548 3.37 29.31 -17.35
C GLY A 548 3.99 30.71 -17.38
N VAL A 549 5.04 30.91 -18.19
CA VAL A 549 5.71 32.20 -18.36
C VAL A 549 4.87 33.17 -19.20
N LEU A 550 4.17 32.70 -20.25
CA LEU A 550 3.22 33.54 -20.99
C LEU A 550 2.01 33.93 -20.15
N GLY A 551 1.48 33.03 -19.32
CA GLY A 551 0.38 33.33 -18.39
C GLY A 551 0.75 34.38 -17.35
N LEU A 552 1.94 34.26 -16.74
CA LEU A 552 2.47 35.26 -15.80
C LEU A 552 2.83 36.57 -16.49
N GLY A 553 3.34 36.53 -17.72
CA GLY A 553 3.61 37.70 -18.56
C GLY A 553 2.33 38.46 -18.92
N ALA A 554 1.26 37.76 -19.29
CA ALA A 554 -0.04 38.34 -19.59
C ALA A 554 -0.69 38.97 -18.35
N ILE A 555 -0.61 38.31 -17.19
CA ILE A 555 -1.08 38.86 -15.90
C ILE A 555 -0.24 40.09 -15.48
N GLY A 556 1.07 40.06 -15.71
CA GLY A 556 1.97 41.20 -15.49
C GLY A 556 1.65 42.40 -16.39
N MET A 557 1.37 42.18 -17.67
CA MET A 557 0.97 43.23 -18.62
C MET A 557 -0.43 43.79 -18.31
N LEU A 558 -1.37 42.97 -17.86
CA LEU A 558 -2.70 43.40 -17.40
C LEU A 558 -2.62 44.23 -16.10
N ARG A 559 -1.72 43.88 -15.17
CA ARG A 559 -1.43 44.70 -13.98
C ARG A 559 -0.77 46.04 -14.34
N ARG A 560 0.15 46.06 -15.33
CA ARG A 560 0.82 47.30 -15.78
C ARG A 560 -0.16 48.26 -16.47
N ARG A 561 -1.14 47.76 -17.22
CA ARG A 561 -2.19 48.59 -17.84
C ARG A 561 -3.15 49.24 -16.83
N ARG A 562 -3.42 48.61 -15.66
CA ARG A 562 -4.24 49.20 -14.59
C ARG A 562 -3.52 50.26 -13.75
N ALA A 563 -2.18 50.25 -13.71
CA ALA A 563 -1.40 51.24 -12.97
C ALA A 563 -1.27 52.58 -13.70
N VAL A 564 -1.34 52.58 -15.04
CA VAL A 564 -1.18 53.80 -15.85
C VAL A 564 -2.50 54.57 -16.01
N SER A 565 -3.67 53.96 -15.77
CA SER A 565 -4.97 54.64 -15.87
C SER A 565 -5.44 55.32 -14.58
N ARG A 566 -4.54 55.56 -13.60
CA ARG A 566 -4.80 56.28 -12.34
C ARG A 566 -3.73 57.34 -12.03
N GLY A 567 -3.03 57.83 -13.06
CA GLY A 567 -2.12 58.98 -12.97
C GLY A 567 -2.80 60.24 -13.48
#